data_AF-A0A9D6IZH6-F1
#
_entry.id   AF-A0A9D6IZH6-F1
#
_cell.length_a   1.000
_cell.length_b   1.000
_cell.length_c   1.000
_cell.angle_alpha   90.00
_cell.angle_beta   90.00
_cell.angle_gamma   90.00
#
_symmetry.space_group_name_H-M   'P 1'
#
loop_
_entity.id
_entity.type
_entity.pdbx_description
1 polymer ?
#
loop_
_entity_poly.entity_id
_entity_poly.type
_entity_poly.pdbx_seq_one_letter_code
_entity_poly.pdbx_strand_id
1 'polypeptide(L)'
;MLDGVDVHDGGENLILTGATEEIVNYLLAEMQKEGASNVKKAVKVGSKWVGSISNPALGLCSVEHVGYVIWIRGPSESAIVTKSHELRERGALVATLPHQESGQRVMSLE
;
A
#
# COMPACT_ATOMS: atom_id res chain seq x y z
N MET A 1 -14.64 12.89 15.05
CA MET A 1 -14.26 11.47 15.10
C MET A 1 -15.14 10.78 14.06
N LEU A 2 -14.59 10.33 12.94
CA LEU A 2 -15.35 9.63 11.89
C LEU A 2 -15.55 8.19 12.35
N ASP A 3 -16.43 7.99 13.34
CA ASP A 3 -16.88 6.66 13.73
C ASP A 3 -17.72 6.08 12.59
N GLY A 4 -17.35 4.87 12.14
CA GLY A 4 -18.13 4.11 11.15
C GLY A 4 -17.45 3.86 9.80
N VAL A 5 -16.15 4.16 9.67
CA VAL A 5 -15.33 3.71 8.53
C VAL A 5 -14.14 2.88 9.03
N ASP A 6 -14.07 1.62 8.61
CA ASP A 6 -12.95 0.74 8.85
C ASP A 6 -11.93 0.86 7.72
N VAL A 7 -10.64 0.94 8.07
CA VAL A 7 -9.53 0.99 7.11
C VAL A 7 -8.77 -0.34 7.16
N HIS A 8 -8.59 -0.96 6.00
CA HIS A 8 -7.88 -2.23 5.85
C HIS A 8 -6.71 -2.05 4.88
N ASP A 9 -5.55 -2.63 5.23
CA ASP A 9 -4.40 -2.73 4.33
C ASP A 9 -4.62 -3.91 3.36
N GLY A 10 -4.81 -3.61 2.07
CA GLY A 10 -4.94 -4.57 0.98
C GLY A 10 -3.64 -4.80 0.23
N GLY A 11 -2.49 -4.45 0.80
CA GLY A 11 -1.18 -4.49 0.15
C GLY A 11 -1.01 -3.26 -0.73
N GLU A 12 -1.32 -3.39 -2.03
CA GLU A 12 -1.16 -2.30 -3.01
C GLU A 12 -2.14 -1.16 -2.81
N ASN A 13 -3.29 -1.47 -2.20
CA ASN A 13 -4.36 -0.52 -1.98
C ASN A 13 -4.72 -0.48 -0.48
N LEU A 14 -5.01 0.71 0.01
CA LEU A 14 -5.70 0.88 1.28
C LEU A 14 -7.21 0.86 1.01
N ILE A 15 -7.94 -0.02 1.69
CA ILE A 15 -9.38 -0.24 1.49
C ILE A 15 -10.15 0.43 2.62
N LEU A 16 -11.09 1.29 2.26
CA LEU A 16 -11.99 1.96 3.20
C LEU A 16 -13.36 1.31 3.11
N THR A 17 -13.95 0.98 4.26
CA THR A 17 -15.26 0.34 4.34
C THR A 17 -16.17 1.09 5.30
N GLY A 18 -17.34 1.52 4.86
CA GLY A 18 -18.26 2.30 5.69
C GLY A 18 -19.73 1.91 5.52
N ALA A 19 -20.58 2.46 6.39
CA ALA A 19 -22.02 2.20 6.39
C ALA A 19 -22.78 2.93 5.25
N THR A 20 -22.28 4.09 4.81
CA THR A 20 -22.93 4.90 3.76
C THR A 20 -21.95 5.28 2.65
N GLU A 21 -22.47 5.64 1.48
CA GLU A 21 -21.63 6.05 0.34
C GLU A 21 -20.92 7.37 0.65
N GLU A 22 -21.63 8.30 1.28
CA GLU A 22 -21.20 9.67 1.52
C GLU A 22 -19.99 9.70 2.46
N ILE A 23 -19.98 8.87 3.50
CA ILE A 23 -18.87 8.87 4.47
C ILE A 23 -17.59 8.30 3.86
N VAL A 24 -17.71 7.27 3.01
CA VAL A 24 -16.55 6.67 2.32
C VAL A 24 -16.02 7.64 1.27
N ASN A 25 -16.90 8.22 0.44
CA ASN A 25 -16.49 9.20 -0.57
C ASN A 25 -15.89 10.48 0.04
N TYR A 26 -16.41 10.94 1.18
CA TYR A 26 -15.82 12.04 1.92
C TYR A 26 -14.38 11.72 2.37
N LEU A 27 -14.17 10.55 2.99
CA LEU A 27 -12.83 10.16 3.44
C LEU A 27 -11.84 10.01 2.27
N LEU A 28 -12.29 9.42 1.16
CA LEU A 28 -11.49 9.30 -0.05
C LEU A 28 -11.06 10.68 -0.59
N ALA A 29 -11.98 11.66 -0.56
CA ALA A 29 -11.69 13.01 -1.01
C ALA A 29 -10.70 13.73 -0.07
N GLU A 30 -10.81 13.55 1.25
CA GLU A 30 -9.84 14.10 2.21
C GLU A 30 -8.45 13.47 2.00
N MET A 31 -8.38 12.14 1.89
CA MET A 31 -7.12 11.45 1.61
C MET A 31 -6.50 11.88 0.27
N GLN A 32 -7.33 12.14 -0.75
CA GLN A 32 -6.87 12.67 -2.03
C GLN A 32 -6.22 14.05 -1.88
N LYS A 33 -6.80 14.95 -1.06
CA LYS A 33 -6.22 16.27 -0.77
C LYS A 33 -4.88 16.15 -0.04
N GLU A 34 -4.71 15.12 0.78
CA GLU A 34 -3.46 14.80 1.47
C GLU A 34 -2.43 14.11 0.56
N GLY A 35 -2.75 13.87 -0.71
CA GLY A 35 -1.82 13.35 -1.72
C GLY A 35 -2.00 11.86 -2.05
N ALA A 36 -3.07 11.21 -1.58
CA ALA A 36 -3.39 9.86 -2.00
C ALA A 36 -3.64 9.77 -3.52
N SER A 37 -3.12 8.71 -4.14
CA SER A 37 -3.24 8.45 -5.58
C SER A 37 -4.15 7.25 -5.87
N ASN A 38 -4.53 7.06 -7.15
CA ASN A 38 -5.44 6.00 -7.63
C ASN A 38 -6.72 5.84 -6.82
N VAL A 39 -7.36 6.96 -6.48
CA VAL A 39 -8.60 6.99 -5.71
C VAL A 39 -9.73 6.33 -6.49
N LYS A 40 -10.24 5.21 -5.97
CA LYS A 40 -11.45 4.53 -6.45
C LYS A 40 -12.62 4.90 -5.55
N LYS A 41 -13.64 5.52 -6.15
CA LYS A 41 -14.86 5.95 -5.47
C LYS A 41 -15.57 4.78 -4.78
N ALA A 42 -16.40 5.11 -3.79
CA ALA A 42 -17.18 4.15 -3.06
C ALA A 42 -18.12 3.35 -3.99
N VAL A 43 -18.09 2.04 -3.86
CA VAL A 43 -18.99 1.09 -4.51
C VAL A 43 -19.67 0.22 -3.46
N LYS A 44 -20.92 -0.17 -3.71
CA LYS A 44 -21.65 -1.02 -2.77
C LYS A 44 -21.22 -2.48 -2.89
N VAL A 45 -20.75 -3.06 -1.78
CA VAL A 45 -20.36 -4.47 -1.68
C VAL A 45 -21.11 -5.11 -0.52
N GLY A 46 -22.11 -5.93 -0.84
CA GLY A 46 -23.03 -6.50 0.15
C GLY A 46 -23.82 -5.40 0.87
N SER A 47 -23.69 -5.37 2.20
CA SER A 47 -24.33 -4.37 3.06
C SER A 47 -23.49 -3.11 3.33
N LYS A 48 -22.26 -3.04 2.81
CA LYS A 48 -21.32 -1.94 3.09
C LYS A 48 -20.91 -1.21 1.80
N TRP A 49 -20.38 -0.01 1.99
CA TRP A 49 -19.75 0.79 0.94
C TRP A 49 -18.24 0.67 1.05
N VAL A 50 -17.58 0.44 -0.08
CA VAL A 50 -16.15 0.15 -0.15
C VAL A 50 -15.50 1.08 -1.15
N GLY A 51 -14.45 1.77 -0.72
CA GLY A 51 -13.58 2.60 -1.56
C GLY A 51 -12.13 2.17 -1.41
N SER A 52 -11.25 2.65 -2.29
CA SER A 52 -9.82 2.38 -2.12
C SER A 52 -8.93 3.50 -2.64
N ILE A 53 -7.73 3.58 -2.12
CA ILE A 53 -6.63 4.42 -2.64
C ILE A 53 -5.36 3.58 -2.78
N SER A 54 -4.37 4.03 -3.56
CA SER A 54 -3.02 3.46 -3.50
C SER A 54 -2.51 3.49 -2.06
N ASN A 55 -1.85 2.42 -1.62
CA ASN A 55 -1.22 2.41 -0.31
C ASN A 55 -0.05 3.41 -0.28
N PRO A 56 -0.12 4.50 0.51
CA PRO A 56 0.91 5.53 0.53
C PRO A 56 2.25 5.00 1.07
N ALA A 57 2.25 3.94 1.89
CA ALA A 57 3.47 3.33 2.40
C ALA A 57 4.37 2.77 1.29
N LEU A 58 3.80 2.44 0.12
CA LEU A 58 4.57 1.96 -1.04
C LEU A 58 5.33 3.08 -1.74
N GLY A 59 4.81 4.32 -1.70
CA GLY A 59 5.53 5.51 -2.18
C GLY A 59 6.71 5.89 -1.31
N LEU A 60 6.75 5.40 -0.06
CA LEU A 60 7.86 5.58 0.87
C LEU A 60 8.94 4.50 0.76
N CYS A 61 8.72 3.47 -0.08
CA CYS A 61 9.74 2.46 -0.33
C CYS A 61 10.78 3.00 -1.33
N SER A 62 12.07 2.86 -1.02
CA SER A 62 13.14 3.10 -1.98
C SER A 62 13.58 1.78 -2.64
N VAL A 63 13.89 1.86 -3.93
CA VAL A 63 14.41 0.74 -4.72
C VAL A 63 15.75 1.15 -5.32
N GLU A 64 16.80 0.41 -4.99
CA GLU A 64 18.17 0.64 -5.46
C GLU A 64 18.68 -0.57 -6.24
N HIS A 65 19.25 -0.34 -7.43
CA HIS A 65 19.85 -1.40 -8.25
C HIS A 65 21.37 -1.38 -8.07
N VAL A 66 21.94 -2.49 -7.61
CA VAL A 66 23.38 -2.67 -7.42
C VAL A 66 23.82 -3.93 -8.14
N GLY A 67 24.33 -3.77 -9.37
CA GLY A 67 24.61 -4.90 -10.26
C GLY A 67 23.32 -5.65 -10.61
N TYR A 68 23.28 -6.95 -10.30
CA TYR A 68 22.09 -7.79 -10.48
C TYR A 68 21.14 -7.77 -9.27
N VAL A 69 21.55 -7.15 -8.16
CA VAL A 69 20.75 -7.15 -6.93
C VAL A 69 19.86 -5.90 -6.90
N ILE A 70 18.58 -6.09 -6.59
CA ILE A 70 17.62 -5.03 -6.34
C ILE A 70 17.38 -4.95 -4.84
N TRP A 71 17.74 -3.83 -4.22
CA TRP A 71 17.49 -3.55 -2.82
C TRP A 71 16.20 -2.76 -2.66
N ILE A 72 15.32 -3.25 -1.80
CA ILE A 72 14.07 -2.58 -1.42
C ILE A 72 14.21 -2.18 0.05
N ARG A 73 14.06 -0.89 0.35
CA ARG A 73 13.97 -0.39 1.73
C ARG A 73 12.61 0.26 1.95
N GLY A 74 12.01 0.07 3.12
CA GLY A 74 10.69 0.62 3.41
C GLY A 74 10.40 0.77 4.90
N PRO A 75 9.28 1.44 5.22
CA PRO A 75 8.89 1.74 6.59
C PRO A 75 8.33 0.52 7.35
N SER A 76 7.83 -0.49 6.64
CA SER A 76 7.26 -1.70 7.22
C SER A 76 7.56 -2.94 6.38
N GLU A 77 7.41 -4.12 6.98
CA GLU A 77 7.54 -5.40 6.27
C GLU A 77 6.46 -5.56 5.20
N SER A 78 5.21 -5.19 5.48
CA SER A 78 4.13 -5.24 4.49
C SER A 78 4.40 -4.38 3.26
N ALA A 79 5.01 -3.20 3.45
CA ALA A 79 5.34 -2.29 2.36
C ALA A 79 6.44 -2.87 1.45
N ILE A 80 7.52 -3.41 2.02
CA ILE A 80 8.60 -4.01 1.22
C ILE A 80 8.17 -5.31 0.54
N VAL A 81 7.34 -6.14 1.19
CA VAL A 81 6.80 -7.36 0.59
C VAL A 81 5.91 -7.00 -0.60
N THR A 82 4.99 -6.05 -0.42
CA THR A 82 4.12 -5.60 -1.50
C THR A 82 4.91 -4.98 -2.65
N LYS A 83 5.89 -4.12 -2.35
CA LYS A 83 6.79 -3.56 -3.38
C LYS A 83 7.60 -4.65 -4.10
N SER A 84 7.98 -5.71 -3.40
CA SER A 84 8.65 -6.86 -4.01
C SER A 84 7.75 -7.59 -5.01
N HIS A 85 6.44 -7.67 -4.77
CA HIS A 85 5.51 -8.31 -5.69
C HIS A 85 5.50 -7.61 -7.05
N GLU A 86 5.44 -6.28 -7.09
CA GLU A 86 5.53 -5.48 -8.33
C GLU A 86 6.81 -5.80 -9.15
N LEU A 87 7.94 -6.01 -8.47
CA LEU A 87 9.22 -6.33 -9.11
C LEU A 87 9.30 -7.79 -9.55
N ARG A 88 8.69 -8.70 -8.79
CA ARG A 88 8.62 -10.13 -9.13
C ARG A 88 7.72 -10.39 -10.34
N GLU A 89 6.65 -9.61 -10.52
CA GLU A 89 5.84 -9.63 -11.75
C GLU A 89 6.65 -9.25 -12.99
N ARG A 90 7.75 -8.50 -12.80
CA ARG A 90 8.69 -8.12 -13.86
C ARG A 90 9.86 -9.08 -13.99
N GLY A 91 9.86 -10.19 -13.25
CA GLY A 91 10.82 -11.28 -13.37
C GLY A 91 11.89 -11.35 -12.28
N ALA A 92 11.90 -10.45 -11.29
CA ALA A 92 12.84 -10.52 -10.18
C ALA A 92 12.54 -11.71 -9.24
N LEU A 93 13.58 -12.30 -8.66
CA LEU A 93 13.50 -13.42 -7.71
C LEU A 93 13.90 -12.97 -6.31
N VAL A 94 13.28 -13.53 -5.28
CA VAL A 94 13.61 -13.18 -3.89
C VAL A 94 14.98 -13.76 -3.54
N ALA A 95 15.92 -12.89 -3.21
CA ALA A 95 17.26 -13.27 -2.76
C ALA A 95 17.34 -13.31 -1.22
N THR A 96 16.72 -12.34 -0.54
CA THR A 96 16.61 -12.32 0.93
C THR A 96 15.20 -12.01 1.40
N LEU A 97 14.84 -12.54 2.57
CA LEU A 97 13.59 -12.19 3.23
C LEU A 97 13.69 -10.82 3.93
N PRO A 98 12.55 -10.15 4.15
CA PRO A 98 12.45 -8.95 4.98
C PRO A 98 13.21 -9.06 6.31
N HIS A 99 14.14 -8.13 6.55
CA HIS A 99 14.85 -8.00 7.81
C HIS A 99 15.06 -6.53 8.17
N GLN A 100 15.50 -6.26 9.40
CA GLN A 100 15.75 -4.89 9.86
C GLN A 100 17.23 -4.54 9.73
N GLU A 101 17.51 -3.43 9.03
CA GLU A 101 18.85 -2.88 8.86
C GLU A 101 18.80 -1.36 9.09
N SER A 102 19.64 -0.85 9.98
CA SER A 102 19.75 0.60 10.27
C SER A 102 18.41 1.30 10.58
N GLY A 103 17.46 0.59 11.20
CA GLY A 103 16.14 1.13 11.55
C GLY A 103 15.10 1.10 10.43
N GLN A 104 15.46 0.59 9.24
CA GLN A 104 14.53 0.37 8.13
C GLN A 104 14.33 -1.12 7.88
N ARG A 105 13.23 -1.46 7.21
CA ARG A 105 12.99 -2.82 6.72
C ARG A 105 13.59 -2.94 5.33
N VAL A 106 14.36 -4.00 5.12
CA VAL A 106 15.13 -4.22 3.91
C VAL A 106 14.86 -5.62 3.35
N MET A 107 14.78 -5.72 2.03
CA MET A 107 14.66 -6.96 1.27
C MET A 107 15.51 -6.84 0.00
N SER A 108 16.08 -7.95 -0.46
CA SER A 108 16.80 -7.98 -1.74
C SER A 108 16.22 -9.01 -2.71
N LEU A 109 16.24 -8.64 -4.00
CA LEU A 109 15.88 -9.47 -5.13
C LEU A 109 17.05 -9.59 -6.12
N GLU A 110 17.01 -10.58 -7.02
CA GLU A 110 17.95 -10.80 -8.14
C GLU A 110 17.22 -11.00 -9.47
#